data_AF-A0A925BL27-F1
#
_entry.id   AF-A0A925BL27-F1
#
_cell.length_a   1.000
_cell.length_b   1.000
_cell.length_c   1.000
_cell.angle_alpha   90.00
_cell.angle_beta   90.00
_cell.angle_gamma   90.00
#
_symmetry.space_group_name_H-M   'P 1'
#
loop_
_entity.id
_entity.type
_entity.pdbx_description
1 polymer ?
#
loop_
_entity_poly.entity_id
_entity_poly.type
_entity_poly.pdbx_seq_one_letter_code
_entity_poly.pdbx_strand_id
1 'polypeptide(L)' 'MPSTLKSLVQSRHPLISIETRDEEHALELVRAIAAELSRPLYEWSMTSGMRQLDKKGTWQPVAMKAGK' A
#
# COMPACT_ATOMS: atom_id res chain seq x y z
N MET A 1 -8.43 17.91 -0.24
CA MET A 1 -8.15 16.76 0.65
C MET A 1 -8.52 15.49 -0.10
N PRO A 2 -7.65 14.47 -0.25
CA PRO A 2 -7.97 13.21 -0.92
C PRO A 2 -8.87 12.37 0.02
N SER A 3 -10.09 12.85 0.27
CA SER A 3 -10.99 12.30 1.30
C SER A 3 -11.60 10.96 0.89
N THR A 4 -11.87 10.76 -0.40
CA THR A 4 -12.58 9.57 -0.88
C THR A 4 -11.77 8.28 -0.70
N LEU A 5 -10.49 8.27 -1.08
CA LEU A 5 -9.66 7.06 -0.96
C LEU A 5 -9.46 6.65 0.50
N LYS A 6 -9.27 7.63 1.40
CA LYS A 6 -9.18 7.37 2.84
C LYS A 6 -10.46 6.73 3.38
N SER A 7 -11.62 7.26 3.01
CA SER A 7 -12.91 6.67 3.40
C SER A 7 -13.08 5.25 2.86
N LEU A 8 -12.64 4.97 1.63
CA LEU A 8 -12.67 3.63 1.06
C LEU A 8 -11.77 2.66 1.84
N VAL A 9 -10.54 3.06 2.16
CA VAL A 9 -9.58 2.27 2.96
C VAL A 9 -10.12 1.96 4.36
N GLN A 10 -10.88 2.88 4.96
CA GLN A 10 -11.51 2.67 6.26
C GLN A 10 -12.88 1.96 6.18
N SER A 11 -13.40 1.74 4.96
CA SER A 11 -14.68 1.08 4.77
C SER A 11 -14.58 -0.43 5.01
N ARG A 12 -15.71 -1.10 5.20
CA ARG A 12 -15.76 -2.58 5.33
C ARG A 12 -15.60 -3.31 3.97
N HIS A 13 -15.10 -2.63 2.94
CA HIS A 13 -14.81 -3.22 1.62
C HIS A 13 -13.31 -3.48 1.50
N PRO A 14 -12.86 -4.74 1.53
CA PRO A 14 -11.45 -5.07 1.62
C PRO A 14 -10.67 -4.96 0.30
N LEU A 15 -11.35 -4.65 -0.81
CA LEU A 15 -10.76 -4.62 -2.15
C LEU A 15 -11.13 -3.33 -2.86
N ILE A 16 -10.11 -2.60 -3.33
CA ILE A 16 -10.24 -1.35 -4.09
C ILE A 16 -9.43 -1.54 -5.37
N SER A 17 -10.07 -1.37 -6.54
CA SER A 17 -9.38 -1.31 -7.83
C SER A 17 -9.15 0.14 -8.22
N ILE A 18 -7.93 0.49 -8.64
CA ILE A 18 -7.56 1.83 -9.10
C ILE A 18 -7.05 1.70 -10.53
N GLU A 19 -7.79 2.29 -11.48
CA GLU A 19 -7.36 2.41 -12.87
C GLU A 19 -7.01 3.86 -13.16
N THR A 20 -5.75 4.12 -13.49
CA THR A 20 -5.23 5.47 -13.72
C THR A 20 -4.09 5.44 -14.72
N ARG A 21 -3.86 6.56 -15.40
CA ARG A 21 -2.66 6.76 -16.24
C ARG A 21 -1.47 7.27 -15.42
N ASP A 22 -1.73 7.76 -14.22
CA ASP A 22 -0.77 8.29 -13.26
C ASP A 22 -0.68 7.34 -12.06
N GLU A 23 0.04 6.24 -12.26
CA GLU A 23 0.23 5.19 -11.25
C GLU A 23 1.07 5.71 -10.07
N GLU A 24 2.11 6.50 -10.35
CA GLU A 24 3.02 7.02 -9.35
C GLU A 24 2.27 7.88 -8.33
N HIS A 25 1.42 8.81 -8.79
CA HIS A 25 0.61 9.63 -7.91
C HIS A 25 -0.38 8.80 -7.08
N ALA A 26 -1.00 7.77 -7.66
CA ALA A 26 -1.91 6.89 -6.92
C ALA A 26 -1.20 6.13 -5.81
N LEU A 27 0.02 5.62 -6.07
CA LEU A 27 0.84 4.95 -5.07
C LEU A 27 1.28 5.90 -3.96
N GLU A 28 1.63 7.15 -4.28
CA GLU A 28 1.94 8.19 -3.28
C GLU A 28 0.75 8.46 -2.34
N LEU A 29 -0.46 8.58 -2.90
CA LEU A 29 -1.67 8.78 -2.11
C LEU A 29 -1.93 7.60 -1.17
N VAL A 30 -1.77 6.36 -1.64
CA VAL A 30 -1.91 5.16 -0.79
C VAL A 30 -0.89 5.17 0.35
N ARG A 31 0.37 5.52 0.06
CA ARG A 31 1.43 5.65 1.08
C ARG A 31 1.12 6.72 2.11
N ALA A 32 0.67 7.89 1.66
CA ALA A 32 0.30 8.99 2.53
C ALA A 32 -0.86 8.59 3.46
N ILE A 33 -1.88 7.92 2.94
CA ILE A 33 -3.02 7.43 3.73
C ILE A 33 -2.58 6.35 4.72
N ALA A 34 -1.73 5.40 4.31
CA ALA A 34 -1.22 4.36 5.22
C ALA A 34 -0.41 4.97 6.38
N ALA A 35 0.44 5.96 6.10
CA ALA A 35 1.19 6.71 7.11
C ALA A 35 0.24 7.49 8.05
N GLU A 36 -0.74 8.21 7.49
CA GLU A 36 -1.75 8.96 8.26
C GLU A 36 -2.56 8.04 9.19
N LEU A 37 -2.92 6.85 8.71
CA LEU A 37 -3.66 5.85 9.48
C LEU A 37 -2.77 5.00 10.41
N SER A 38 -1.45 5.23 10.43
CA SER A 38 -0.48 4.40 11.14
C SER A 38 -0.64 2.90 10.86
N ARG A 39 -0.94 2.54 9.61
CA ARG A 39 -1.12 1.17 9.14
C ARG A 39 0.15 0.69 8.42
N PRO A 40 0.55 -0.59 8.59
CA PRO A 40 1.63 -1.15 7.78
C PRO A 40 1.19 -1.20 6.32
N LEU A 41 2.09 -0.80 5.41
CA LEU A 41 1.87 -0.89 3.97
C LEU A 41 2.70 -2.03 3.39
N TYR A 42 2.02 -2.92 2.68
CA TYR A 42 2.62 -4.00 1.90
C TYR A 42 2.31 -3.76 0.43
N GLU A 43 3.31 -3.96 -0.41
CA GLU A 43 3.18 -3.90 -1.87
C GLU A 43 3.57 -5.26 -2.42
N TRP A 44 2.81 -5.73 -3.41
CA TRP A 44 3.20 -6.86 -4.22
C TRP A 44 3.20 -6.45 -5.67
N SER A 45 4.26 -6.78 -6.38
CA SER A 45 4.28 -6.71 -7.84
C SER A 45 4.95 -7.93 -8.42
N MET A 46 4.70 -8.18 -9.70
CA MET A 46 5.25 -9.33 -10.42
C MET A 46 6.78 -9.36 -10.40
N THR A 47 7.43 -8.19 -10.51
CA THR A 47 8.90 -8.09 -10.65
C THR A 47 9.63 -8.00 -9.32
N SER A 48 8.94 -7.52 -8.28
CA SER A 48 9.55 -7.17 -7.00
C SER A 48 9.17 -8.10 -5.86
N GLY A 49 8.19 -8.98 -6.09
CA GLY A 49 7.59 -9.81 -5.06
C GLY A 49 6.90 -8.96 -3.99
N MET A 50 6.72 -9.56 -2.81
CA MET A 50 6.11 -8.87 -1.67
C MET A 50 7.17 -8.05 -0.92
N ARG A 51 6.88 -6.78 -0.71
CA ARG A 51 7.70 -5.82 0.05
C ARG A 51 6.85 -5.11 1.08
N GLN A 52 7.48 -4.64 2.15
CA GLN A 52 6.87 -3.84 3.19
C GLN A 52 7.56 -2.48 3.26
N LEU A 53 6.78 -1.42 3.44
CA LEU A 53 7.32 -0.09 3.70
C LEU A 53 7.72 -0.02 5.18
N ASP A 54 9.00 0.22 5.44
CA ASP A 54 9.48 0.38 6.81
C ASP A 54 9.16 1.79 7.36
N LYS A 55 9.44 2.00 8.66
CA LYS A 55 9.19 3.28 9.33
C LYS A 55 10.03 4.44 8.79
N LYS A 56 11.09 4.16 8.02
CA LYS A 56 11.96 5.15 7.37
C LYS A 56 11.51 5.43 5.93
N GLY A 57 10.39 4.86 5.49
CA GLY A 57 9.89 5.02 4.12
C GLY A 57 10.66 4.21 3.08
N THR A 58 11.44 3.20 3.51
CA THR A 58 12.23 2.36 2.61
C THR A 58 11.51 1.01 2.38
N TRP A 59 11.52 0.53 1.14
CA TRP A 59 10.98 -0.79 0.81
C TRP A 59 11.91 -1.89 1.25
N GLN A 60 11.40 -2.81 2.05
CA GLN A 60 12.11 -3.99 2.50
C GLN A 60 11.43 -5.25 1.96
N PRO A 61 12.18 -6.23 1.41
CA PRO A 61 11.61 -7.53 1.06
C PRO A 61 10.95 -8.17 2.27
N VAL A 62 9.73 -8.70 2.10
CA VAL A 62 9.10 -9.50 3.14
C VAL A 62 9.74 -10.87 3.11
N ALA A 63 10.43 -11.25 4.19
CA ALA A 63 10.96 -12.59 4.36
C ALA A 63 9.79 -13.58 4.43
N MET A 64 9.48 -14.23 3.31
CA MET A 64 8.54 -15.35 3.31
C MET A 64 9.24 -16.53 3.97
N LYS A 65 8.91 -16.80 5.23
CA LYS A 65 9.26 -18.09 5.82
C LYS A 65 8.48 -19.14 5.05
N ALA A 66 9.18 -19.96 4.28
CA ALA A 66 8.60 -21.15 3.68
C ALA A 66 7.93 -21.94 4.80
N GLY A 67 6.60 -22.05 4.74
CA GLY A 67 5.84 -22.91 5.64
C GLY A 67 6.43 -24.32 5.53
N LYS A 68 6.73 -24.91 6.68
CA LYS A 68 7.22 -26.28 6.79
C LYS A 68 6.10 -27.28 6.55
#